data_AF-A0A968D5L0-F1
#
_entry.id   AF-A0A968D5L0-F1
#
_cell.length_a   1.000
_cell.length_b   1.000
_cell.length_c   1.000
_cell.angle_alpha   90.00
_cell.angle_beta   90.00
_cell.angle_gamma   90.00
#
_symmetry.space_group_name_H-M   'P 1'
#
loop_
_entity.id
_entity.type
_entity.pdbx_description
1 polymer ?
#
loop_
_entity_poly.entity_id
_entity_poly.type
_entity_poly.pdbx_seq_one_letter_code
_entity_poly.pdbx_strand_id
1 'polypeptide(L)'
;MGTAAPMFEAELTADSIGPAPAIDEPADEDLSSMDTQLNESDTATPTPAHIAQNTELTASSEATAVATELAPSGFEFAQTRLTVSEDSATATLVIRRTGSMGGEQSLSWWTTSDTAVADEDFASFGILTETFADGERNRAIHIPLVGDAIAEPTERFFVTLRYESMPNAQANARAELVVLDDD
;
A
#
# COMPACT_ATOMS: atom_id res chain seq x y z
N MET A 1 60.85 10.97 11.38
CA MET A 1 59.64 10.28 11.89
C MET A 1 58.45 10.99 11.26
N GLY A 2 57.89 10.61 10.11
CA GLY A 2 57.78 9.29 9.49
C GLY A 2 56.54 8.58 10.00
N THR A 3 55.38 8.87 9.39
CA THR A 3 54.32 7.91 9.00
C THR A 3 53.38 8.61 8.04
N ALA A 4 53.48 8.25 6.76
CA ALA A 4 52.51 8.56 5.72
C ALA A 4 51.32 7.59 5.87
N ALA A 5 50.11 8.10 5.67
CA ALA A 5 48.91 7.26 5.55
C ALA A 5 48.88 6.57 4.18
N PRO A 6 48.47 5.30 4.09
CA PRO A 6 48.44 4.58 2.82
C PRO A 6 47.25 5.03 1.96
N MET A 7 47.54 5.27 0.67
CA MET A 7 46.57 5.33 -0.41
C MET A 7 45.93 3.95 -0.59
N PHE A 8 44.61 3.90 -0.72
CA PHE A 8 43.89 2.77 -1.27
C PHE A 8 43.25 3.21 -2.58
N GLU A 9 43.92 2.91 -3.70
CA GLU A 9 43.33 2.92 -5.04
C GLU A 9 42.55 1.62 -5.21
N ALA A 10 41.24 1.71 -5.45
CA ALA A 10 40.43 0.59 -5.90
C ALA A 10 40.33 0.67 -7.43
N GLU A 11 41.21 -0.04 -8.14
CA GLU A 11 41.01 -0.32 -9.57
C GLU A 11 39.90 -1.36 -9.73
N LEU A 12 38.73 -0.93 -10.21
CA LEU A 12 37.69 -1.83 -10.71
C LEU A 12 38.06 -2.23 -12.14
N THR A 13 38.70 -3.38 -12.29
CA THR A 13 38.85 -4.02 -13.61
C THR A 13 37.50 -4.49 -14.10
N ALA A 14 36.98 -3.88 -15.18
CA ALA A 14 35.80 -4.35 -15.87
C ALA A 14 36.10 -5.71 -16.53
N ASP A 15 35.58 -6.79 -15.93
CA ASP A 15 35.61 -8.13 -16.50
C ASP A 15 34.66 -8.20 -17.71
N SER A 16 35.17 -8.76 -18.80
CA SER A 16 34.53 -8.80 -20.10
C SER A 16 33.36 -9.79 -20.12
N ILE A 17 32.13 -9.28 -20.18
CA ILE A 17 30.96 -10.12 -20.50
C ILE A 17 30.95 -10.35 -22.02
N GLY A 18 31.41 -11.53 -22.43
CA GLY A 18 31.30 -12.03 -23.80
C GLY A 18 29.83 -12.26 -24.23
N PRO A 19 29.58 -12.47 -25.53
CA PRO A 19 28.23 -12.54 -26.08
C PRO A 19 27.45 -13.77 -25.60
N ALA A 20 26.15 -13.59 -25.41
CA ALA A 20 25.19 -14.62 -25.00
C ALA A 20 25.13 -15.80 -26.00
N PRO A 21 24.91 -17.04 -25.52
CA PRO A 21 24.68 -18.19 -26.38
C PRO A 21 23.28 -18.15 -27.02
N ALA A 22 23.21 -18.51 -28.31
CA ALA A 22 21.97 -18.68 -29.06
C ALA A 22 21.12 -19.81 -28.46
N ILE A 23 19.83 -19.53 -28.22
CA ILE A 23 18.82 -20.55 -27.95
C ILE A 23 18.28 -21.01 -29.31
N ASP A 24 18.48 -22.28 -29.60
CA ASP A 24 17.97 -23.01 -30.76
C ASP A 24 16.49 -23.36 -30.53
N GLU A 25 15.57 -22.80 -31.33
CA GLU A 25 14.18 -23.25 -31.41
C GLU A 25 14.11 -24.57 -32.18
N PRO A 26 13.33 -25.54 -31.70
CA PRO A 26 12.21 -25.97 -32.56
C PRO A 26 10.96 -26.47 -31.81
N ALA A 27 9.78 -26.10 -32.31
CA ALA A 27 8.84 -27.01 -33.00
C ALA A 27 7.39 -26.50 -32.86
N ASP A 28 6.84 -26.04 -33.99
CA ASP A 28 5.41 -25.91 -34.23
C ASP A 28 4.75 -27.30 -34.18
N GLU A 29 3.85 -27.54 -33.23
CA GLU A 29 2.85 -28.62 -33.33
C GLU A 29 1.51 -28.03 -33.81
N ASP A 30 1.34 -28.09 -35.13
CA ASP A 30 0.07 -27.97 -35.84
C ASP A 30 -0.82 -29.17 -35.50
N LEU A 31 -1.94 -28.94 -34.82
CA LEU A 31 -3.02 -29.92 -34.69
C LEU A 31 -4.32 -29.34 -35.25
N SER A 32 -4.37 -29.22 -36.57
CA SER A 32 -5.61 -29.04 -37.32
C SER A 32 -5.86 -30.26 -38.23
N SER A 33 -6.85 -31.09 -37.88
CA SER A 33 -7.76 -31.83 -38.79
C SER A 33 -8.30 -33.10 -38.15
N MET A 34 -9.55 -33.08 -37.68
CA MET A 34 -10.39 -34.30 -37.67
C MET A 34 -11.81 -33.93 -38.10
N ASP A 35 -12.02 -34.05 -39.41
CA ASP A 35 -13.33 -34.00 -40.04
C ASP A 35 -14.07 -35.34 -39.83
N THR A 36 -15.27 -35.21 -39.28
CA THR A 36 -16.53 -35.90 -39.58
C THR A 36 -16.52 -37.30 -40.22
N GLN A 37 -17.22 -38.27 -39.58
CA GLN A 37 -18.06 -39.23 -40.31
C GLN A 37 -19.23 -39.80 -39.48
N LEU A 38 -20.41 -39.27 -39.80
CA LEU A 38 -21.66 -39.98 -40.13
C LEU A 38 -22.22 -41.08 -39.19
N ASN A 39 -23.43 -40.83 -38.67
CA ASN A 39 -24.47 -41.87 -38.65
C ASN A 39 -25.86 -41.26 -38.92
N GLU A 40 -26.62 -41.96 -39.76
CA GLU A 40 -27.81 -41.51 -40.46
C GLU A 40 -29.13 -41.81 -39.71
N SER A 41 -30.13 -40.96 -39.97
CA SER A 41 -31.56 -41.26 -40.17
C SER A 41 -32.34 -42.05 -39.10
N ASP A 42 -33.23 -41.39 -38.35
CA ASP A 42 -34.65 -41.81 -38.25
C ASP A 42 -35.57 -40.67 -37.72
N THR A 43 -36.86 -40.87 -37.88
CA THR A 43 -37.95 -39.91 -38.17
C THR A 43 -38.86 -39.70 -36.95
N ALA A 44 -39.35 -38.47 -36.67
CA ALA A 44 -40.71 -38.23 -36.09
C ALA A 44 -41.04 -36.73 -35.89
N THR A 45 -42.26 -36.36 -36.29
CA THR A 45 -42.91 -35.03 -36.18
C THR A 45 -43.87 -34.96 -34.95
N PRO A 46 -44.63 -33.88 -34.65
CA PRO A 46 -44.51 -33.04 -33.43
C PRO A 46 -45.69 -33.15 -32.41
N THR A 47 -45.75 -32.20 -31.46
CA THR A 47 -46.89 -31.69 -30.62
C THR A 47 -47.03 -32.17 -29.13
N PRO A 48 -47.69 -31.40 -28.21
CA PRO A 48 -47.13 -30.98 -26.90
C PRO A 48 -48.01 -31.35 -25.66
N ALA A 49 -47.48 -31.23 -24.43
CA ALA A 49 -48.16 -30.70 -23.20
C ALA A 49 -47.64 -31.27 -21.85
N HIS A 50 -47.32 -30.33 -20.96
CA HIS A 50 -47.65 -30.22 -19.51
C HIS A 50 -47.38 -31.32 -18.45
N ILE A 51 -46.43 -30.99 -17.56
CA ILE A 51 -46.43 -30.96 -16.05
C ILE A 51 -46.51 -32.25 -15.19
N ALA A 52 -45.60 -32.27 -14.18
CA ALA A 52 -45.50 -33.00 -12.88
C ALA A 52 -44.65 -34.29 -12.88
N GLN A 53 -43.79 -34.63 -11.89
CA GLN A 53 -43.42 -34.06 -10.58
C GLN A 53 -42.22 -34.86 -10.00
N ASN A 54 -41.34 -34.17 -9.25
CA ASN A 54 -40.60 -34.63 -8.05
C ASN A 54 -39.24 -35.36 -8.13
N THR A 55 -38.20 -34.58 -7.77
CA THR A 55 -37.21 -34.83 -6.70
C THR A 55 -36.15 -35.91 -6.88
N GLU A 56 -34.92 -35.47 -7.18
CA GLU A 56 -33.74 -35.91 -6.42
C GLU A 56 -32.68 -34.81 -6.37
N LEU A 57 -32.36 -34.41 -5.15
CA LEU A 57 -31.33 -33.45 -4.78
C LEU A 57 -29.96 -34.04 -5.13
N THR A 58 -29.27 -33.47 -6.12
CA THR A 58 -27.82 -33.42 -6.08
C THR A 58 -27.43 -31.97 -5.87
N ALA A 59 -27.18 -31.65 -4.60
CA ALA A 59 -26.46 -30.45 -4.21
C ALA A 59 -25.05 -30.52 -4.82
N SER A 60 -24.91 -30.10 -6.07
CA SER A 60 -23.63 -29.61 -6.53
C SER A 60 -23.58 -28.17 -6.06
N SER A 61 -22.93 -27.99 -4.91
CA SER A 61 -22.59 -26.69 -4.35
C SER A 61 -22.00 -25.84 -5.46
N GLU A 62 -22.81 -24.96 -6.07
CA GLU A 62 -22.27 -23.76 -6.67
C GLU A 62 -21.62 -23.03 -5.51
N ALA A 63 -20.31 -23.24 -5.36
CA ALA A 63 -19.49 -22.38 -4.56
C ALA A 63 -19.64 -21.00 -5.18
N THR A 64 -20.60 -20.24 -4.65
CA THR A 64 -20.56 -18.79 -4.69
C THR A 64 -19.24 -18.46 -4.02
N ALA A 65 -18.18 -18.35 -4.82
CA ALA A 65 -17.01 -17.63 -4.42
C ALA A 65 -17.52 -16.20 -4.22
N VAL A 66 -17.93 -15.91 -2.99
CA VAL A 66 -17.93 -14.54 -2.49
C VAL A 66 -16.46 -14.16 -2.58
N ALA A 67 -16.06 -13.61 -3.73
CA ALA A 67 -14.90 -12.75 -3.78
C ALA A 67 -15.22 -11.64 -2.79
N THR A 68 -14.80 -11.86 -1.55
CA THR A 68 -14.63 -10.77 -0.61
C THR A 68 -13.55 -9.95 -1.27
N GLU A 69 -13.96 -8.93 -2.02
CA GLU A 69 -13.06 -7.87 -2.41
C GLU A 69 -12.39 -7.43 -1.11
N LEU A 70 -11.15 -7.89 -0.90
CA LEU A 70 -10.37 -7.46 0.24
C LEU A 70 -10.29 -5.95 0.08
N ALA A 71 -10.97 -5.21 0.96
CA ALA A 71 -10.84 -3.76 0.98
C ALA A 71 -9.33 -3.45 0.94
N PRO A 72 -8.89 -2.55 0.05
CA PRO A 72 -7.46 -2.31 -0.14
C PRO A 72 -6.81 -2.05 1.22
N SER A 73 -5.76 -2.80 1.54
CA SER A 73 -5.04 -2.61 2.80
C SER A 73 -4.26 -1.31 2.72
N GLY A 74 -4.29 -0.52 3.79
CA GLY A 74 -3.65 0.78 3.80
C GLY A 74 -3.65 1.43 5.17
N PHE A 75 -3.22 2.69 5.16
CA PHE A 75 -3.16 3.54 6.34
C PHE A 75 -3.80 4.89 6.05
N GLU A 76 -4.57 5.38 7.01
CA GLU A 76 -5.20 6.70 6.95
C GLU A 76 -5.05 7.40 8.30
N PHE A 77 -5.21 8.72 8.33
CA PHE A 77 -5.39 9.42 9.61
C PHE A 77 -6.84 9.32 10.06
N ALA A 78 -7.06 9.16 11.37
CA ALA A 78 -8.39 9.27 11.97
C ALA A 78 -9.02 10.67 11.77
N GLN A 79 -8.17 11.68 11.59
CA GLN A 79 -8.52 13.06 11.29
C GLN A 79 -7.50 13.65 10.29
N THR A 80 -7.99 14.30 9.23
CA THR A 80 -7.12 14.93 8.21
C THR A 80 -6.78 16.38 8.54
N ARG A 81 -7.41 16.95 9.56
CA ARG A 81 -7.07 18.24 10.13
C ARG A 81 -7.11 18.14 11.66
N LEU A 82 -6.08 18.67 12.31
CA LEU A 82 -5.99 18.82 13.75
C LEU A 82 -5.64 20.29 14.05
N THR A 83 -6.33 20.89 15.02
CA THR A 83 -5.98 22.21 15.55
C THR A 83 -5.52 22.04 16.99
N VAL A 84 -4.34 22.57 17.29
CA VAL A 84 -3.68 22.50 18.61
C VAL A 84 -3.24 23.89 19.02
N SER A 85 -3.13 24.11 20.32
CA SER A 85 -2.51 25.30 20.88
C SER A 85 -1.01 25.06 21.01
N GLU A 86 -0.20 26.10 20.86
CA GLU A 86 1.26 26.04 20.97
C GLU A 86 1.72 25.57 22.37
N ASP A 87 1.00 25.98 23.42
CA ASP A 87 1.12 25.48 24.80
C ASP A 87 0.99 23.95 25.00
N SER A 88 0.43 23.24 24.02
CA SER A 88 0.00 21.85 24.19
C SER A 88 1.17 20.86 24.23
N ALA A 89 2.42 21.34 24.11
CA ALA A 89 3.71 20.63 24.08
C ALA A 89 3.86 19.56 22.98
N THR A 90 2.76 18.91 22.59
CA THR A 90 2.71 17.85 21.58
C THR A 90 1.38 17.89 20.85
N ALA A 91 1.42 17.76 19.52
CA ALA A 91 0.27 17.43 18.70
C ALA A 91 0.17 15.91 18.52
N THR A 92 -1.02 15.34 18.72
CA THR A 92 -1.25 13.90 18.62
C THR A 92 -2.15 13.55 17.43
N LEU A 93 -1.63 12.78 16.49
CA LEU A 93 -2.41 12.21 15.38
C LEU A 93 -2.59 10.71 15.59
N VAL A 94 -3.78 10.21 15.25
CA VAL A 94 -4.07 8.78 15.26
C VAL A 94 -4.06 8.28 13.82
N ILE A 95 -3.24 7.28 13.56
CA ILE A 95 -3.20 6.52 12.31
C ILE A 95 -4.09 5.28 12.47
N ARG A 96 -4.87 4.98 11.44
CA ARG A 96 -5.71 3.79 11.33
C ARG A 96 -5.20 2.89 10.22
N ARG A 97 -5.07 1.61 10.53
CA ARG A 97 -4.88 0.54 9.56
C ARG A 97 -6.23 0.16 8.95
N THR A 98 -6.31 0.05 7.64
CA THR A 98 -7.51 -0.33 6.88
C THR A 98 -7.27 -1.64 6.11
N GLY A 99 -8.34 -2.31 5.70
CA GLY A 99 -8.26 -3.58 4.98
C GLY A 99 -7.84 -4.76 5.88
N SER A 100 -6.83 -5.52 5.47
CA SER A 100 -6.38 -6.72 6.18
C SER A 100 -5.65 -6.37 7.47
N MET A 101 -6.11 -6.97 8.58
CA MET A 101 -5.46 -6.86 9.90
C MET A 101 -4.47 -7.99 10.17
N GLY A 102 -4.30 -8.92 9.22
CA GLY A 102 -3.39 -10.05 9.38
C GLY A 102 -1.94 -9.65 9.13
N GLY A 103 -1.03 -10.20 9.93
CA GLY A 103 0.39 -9.93 9.91
C GLY A 103 0.77 -8.54 10.41
N GLU A 104 2.06 -8.39 10.69
CA GLU A 104 2.68 -7.10 10.97
C GLU A 104 2.76 -6.24 9.69
N GLN A 105 2.53 -4.94 9.82
CA GLN A 105 2.68 -3.98 8.72
C GLN A 105 3.34 -2.69 9.20
N SER A 106 4.19 -2.12 8.35
CA SER A 106 4.87 -0.86 8.63
C SER A 106 4.50 0.22 7.63
N LEU A 107 4.64 1.47 8.08
CA LEU A 107 4.55 2.67 7.27
C LEU A 107 5.67 3.63 7.66
N SER A 108 6.03 4.52 6.74
CA SER A 108 6.89 5.65 7.01
C SER A 108 6.10 6.95 7.06
N TRP A 109 6.53 7.92 7.85
CA TRP A 109 5.89 9.23 7.96
C TRP A 109 6.91 10.35 8.21
N TRP A 110 6.54 11.57 7.85
CA TRP A 110 7.37 12.77 8.02
C TRP A 110 6.51 14.04 8.10
N THR A 111 7.10 15.11 8.62
CA THR A 111 6.52 16.46 8.63
C THR A 111 6.99 17.29 7.42
N THR A 112 6.20 18.27 7.03
CA THR A 112 6.56 19.26 6.01
C THR A 112 5.99 20.60 6.42
N SER A 113 6.86 21.59 6.53
CA SER A 113 6.51 22.99 6.82
C SER A 113 5.54 23.56 5.78
N ASP A 114 4.78 24.57 6.21
CA ASP A 114 4.03 25.45 5.32
C ASP A 114 4.21 26.89 5.80
N THR A 115 3.33 27.40 6.67
CA THR A 115 3.60 28.67 7.38
C THR A 115 4.39 28.43 8.67
N ALA A 116 4.11 27.32 9.37
CA ALA A 116 4.91 26.88 10.50
C ALA A 116 6.26 26.32 10.03
N VAL A 117 7.31 26.76 10.69
CA VAL A 117 8.72 26.51 10.48
C VAL A 117 9.23 25.41 11.41
N ALA A 118 9.99 24.48 10.85
CA ALA A 118 10.58 23.38 11.63
C ALA A 118 11.68 23.91 12.55
N ASP A 119 11.74 23.36 13.76
CA ASP A 119 12.59 23.77 14.88
C ASP A 119 12.26 25.16 15.50
N GLU A 120 11.26 25.86 14.96
CA GLU A 120 10.71 27.11 15.51
C GLU A 120 9.30 26.87 16.10
N ASP A 121 8.40 26.19 15.36
CA ASP A 121 7.02 25.91 15.82
C ASP A 121 6.76 24.43 16.14
N PHE A 122 7.56 23.54 15.54
CA PHE A 122 7.48 22.10 15.77
C PHE A 122 8.84 21.44 15.59
N ALA A 123 9.09 20.35 16.31
CA ALA A 123 10.36 19.66 16.21
C ALA A 123 10.59 19.07 14.80
N SER A 124 11.77 19.34 14.23
CA SER A 124 12.20 18.69 12.99
C SER A 124 12.65 17.26 13.26
N PHE A 125 12.24 16.35 12.39
CA PHE A 125 12.76 14.98 12.37
C PHE A 125 12.81 14.47 10.94
N GLY A 126 13.64 13.45 10.72
CA GLY A 126 13.70 12.73 9.45
C GLY A 126 12.45 11.87 9.22
N ILE A 127 12.53 10.98 8.24
CA ILE A 127 11.48 9.99 8.02
C ILE A 127 11.49 9.00 9.19
N LEU A 128 10.33 8.83 9.83
CA LEU A 128 10.10 7.91 10.93
C LEU A 128 9.26 6.71 10.46
N THR A 129 9.43 5.56 11.09
CA THR A 129 8.69 4.33 10.74
C THR A 129 7.82 3.89 11.92
N GLU A 130 6.55 3.61 11.64
CA GLU A 130 5.64 2.98 12.58
C GLU A 130 5.34 1.55 12.15
N THR A 131 5.29 0.64 13.13
CA THR A 131 4.98 -0.76 12.92
C THR A 131 3.72 -1.12 13.70
N PHE A 132 2.73 -1.64 12.98
CA PHE A 132 1.49 -2.16 13.53
C PHE A 132 1.63 -3.68 13.67
N ALA A 133 1.45 -4.19 14.88
CA ALA A 133 1.42 -5.63 15.13
C ALA A 133 0.23 -6.30 14.41
N ASP A 134 0.25 -7.64 14.36
CA ASP A 134 -0.91 -8.44 13.94
C ASP A 134 -2.17 -8.04 14.73
N GLY A 135 -3.24 -7.70 14.03
CA GLY A 135 -4.49 -7.23 14.63
C GLY A 135 -4.51 -5.78 15.13
N GLU A 136 -3.38 -5.05 15.14
CA GLU A 136 -3.33 -3.66 15.60
C GLU A 136 -4.03 -2.75 14.58
N ARG A 137 -5.06 -2.03 15.04
CA ARG A 137 -5.88 -1.16 14.18
C ARG A 137 -5.49 0.31 14.25
N ASN A 138 -5.03 0.80 15.40
CA ASN A 138 -4.78 2.21 15.63
C ASN A 138 -3.43 2.41 16.31
N ARG A 139 -2.76 3.50 15.95
CA ARG A 139 -1.53 3.95 16.58
C ARG A 139 -1.50 5.46 16.67
N ALA A 140 -1.03 5.99 17.79
CA ALA A 140 -0.83 7.43 17.96
C ALA A 140 0.62 7.79 17.63
N ILE A 141 0.81 8.84 16.83
CA ILE A 141 2.09 9.52 16.63
C ILE A 141 2.04 10.88 17.33
N HIS A 142 3.20 11.31 17.83
CA HIS A 142 3.33 12.53 18.62
C HIS A 142 4.35 13.43 17.94
N ILE A 143 3.94 14.67 17.68
CA ILE A 143 4.78 15.70 17.09
C ILE A 143 5.00 16.74 18.20
N PRO A 144 6.21 16.86 18.76
CA PRO A 144 6.51 17.92 19.71
C PRO A 144 6.30 19.30 19.07
N LEU A 145 5.58 20.15 19.78
CA LEU A 145 5.46 21.57 19.43
C LEU A 145 6.57 22.32 20.14
N VAL A 146 7.11 23.33 19.47
CA VAL A 146 8.05 24.28 20.05
C VAL A 146 7.21 25.51 20.34
N GLY A 147 7.17 25.89 21.61
CA GLY A 147 6.43 27.07 22.05
C GLY A 147 7.38 28.17 22.51
N ASP A 148 7.00 29.42 22.29
CA ASP A 148 7.73 30.57 22.82
C ASP A 148 6.89 31.57 23.63
N ALA A 149 7.21 32.86 23.58
CA ALA A 149 6.56 33.92 24.36
C ALA A 149 6.26 35.16 23.48
N ILE A 150 6.21 34.97 22.17
CA ILE A 150 6.03 35.99 21.14
C ILE A 150 4.71 35.71 20.45
N ALA A 151 3.79 36.68 20.47
CA ALA A 151 2.53 36.54 19.76
C ALA A 151 2.72 36.42 18.25
N GLU A 152 2.20 35.33 17.68
CA GLU A 152 2.30 34.94 16.29
C GLU A 152 0.93 34.76 15.61
N PRO A 153 0.84 34.85 14.27
CA PRO A 153 -0.38 34.48 13.57
C PRO A 153 -0.67 32.98 13.69
N THR A 154 -1.91 32.56 13.45
CA THR A 154 -2.22 31.13 13.31
C THR A 154 -1.45 30.50 12.13
N GLU A 155 -0.76 29.40 12.42
CA GLU A 155 0.13 28.75 11.47
C GLU A 155 -0.27 27.30 11.17
N ARG A 156 0.39 26.68 10.18
CA ARG A 156 0.15 25.29 9.81
C ARG A 156 1.38 24.59 9.28
N PHE A 157 1.40 23.26 9.47
CA PHE A 157 2.29 22.33 8.80
C PHE A 157 1.53 21.04 8.46
N PHE A 158 2.22 20.09 7.83
CA PHE A 158 1.60 18.85 7.39
C PHE A 158 2.36 17.62 7.86
N VAL A 159 1.62 16.53 8.07
CA VAL A 159 2.17 15.19 8.29
C VAL A 159 1.74 14.28 7.16
N THR A 160 2.69 13.57 6.55
CA THR A 160 2.45 12.67 5.41
C THR A 160 2.81 11.24 5.78
N LEU A 161 1.97 10.27 5.42
CA LEU A 161 2.23 8.84 5.52
C LEU A 161 2.61 8.27 4.14
N ARG A 162 3.48 7.27 4.14
CA ARG A 162 3.81 6.44 2.98
C ARG A 162 3.75 4.97 3.37
N TYR A 163 2.91 4.23 2.65
CA TYR A 163 2.79 2.79 2.84
C TYR A 163 3.82 2.04 1.99
N GLU A 164 4.64 1.21 2.62
CA GLU A 164 5.80 0.58 1.97
C GLU A 164 5.47 -0.69 1.20
N SER A 165 4.35 -1.36 1.52
CA SER A 165 4.04 -2.69 0.98
C SER A 165 3.37 -2.71 -0.40
N MET A 166 3.16 -1.55 -1.05
CA MET A 166 2.50 -1.47 -2.35
C MET A 166 3.48 -0.97 -3.43
N PRO A 167 3.79 -1.76 -4.47
CA PRO A 167 4.78 -1.40 -5.51
C PRO A 167 4.39 -0.19 -6.39
N ASN A 168 3.22 0.42 -6.15
CA ASN A 168 2.78 1.68 -6.76
C ASN A 168 2.03 2.54 -5.73
N ALA A 169 2.49 2.58 -4.47
CA ALA A 169 1.82 3.27 -3.36
C ALA A 169 1.48 4.73 -3.71
N GLN A 170 0.25 4.92 -4.19
CA GLN A 170 -0.32 6.21 -4.57
C GLN A 170 -1.23 6.77 -3.47
N ALA A 171 -1.29 6.12 -2.30
CA ALA A 171 -2.01 6.62 -1.16
C ALA A 171 -1.02 7.20 -0.14
N ASN A 172 -0.51 8.39 -0.44
CA ASN A 172 0.02 9.24 0.62
C ASN A 172 -1.19 9.79 1.38
N ALA A 173 -1.38 9.40 2.64
CA ALA A 173 -2.32 10.08 3.51
C ALA A 173 -1.64 11.34 4.04
N ARG A 174 -2.35 12.47 4.05
CA ARG A 174 -1.83 13.75 4.58
C ARG A 174 -2.80 14.30 5.62
N ALA A 175 -2.26 14.77 6.74
CA ALA A 175 -2.99 15.55 7.73
C ALA A 175 -2.39 16.95 7.81
N GLU A 176 -3.26 17.94 7.97
CA GLU A 176 -2.90 19.33 8.27
C GLU A 176 -2.95 19.53 9.78
N LEU A 177 -1.89 20.09 10.35
CA LEU A 177 -1.86 20.55 11.73
C LEU A 177 -1.88 22.07 11.70
N VAL A 178 -2.83 22.65 12.43
CA VAL A 178 -2.96 24.10 12.64
C VAL A 178 -2.54 24.40 14.06
N VAL A 179 -1.58 25.31 14.22
CA VAL A 179 -1.06 25.76 15.50
C VAL A 179 -1.68 27.10 15.83
N LEU A 180 -2.32 27.19 17.00
CA LEU A 180 -2.86 28.43 17.56
C LEU A 180 -1.87 28.94 18.59
N ASP A 181 -1.40 30.16 18.36
CA ASP A 181 -0.67 30.99 19.32
C ASP A 181 -1.43 31.12 20.65
N ASP A 182 -0.73 31.03 21.78
CA ASP A 182 -1.31 31.10 23.14
C ASP A 182 -1.00 32.36 23.95
N ASP A 183 -0.32 33.36 23.35
CA ASP A 183 0.08 34.63 23.99
C ASP A 183 -0.88 35.83 23.80
#